data_AF-A0A401T9D8-F1
#
_entry.id   AF-A0A401T9D8-F1
#
_cell.length_a   1.000
_cell.length_b   1.000
_cell.length_c   1.000
_cell.angle_alpha   90.00
_cell.angle_beta   90.00
_cell.angle_gamma   90.00
#
_symmetry.space_group_name_H-M   'P 1'
#
loop_
_entity.id
_entity.type
_entity.pdbx_description
1 polymer ?
#
loop_
_entity_poly.entity_id
_entity_poly.type
_entity_poly.pdbx_seq_one_letter_code
_entity_poly.pdbx_strand_id
1 'polypeptide(L)' 'SSSGTFQIDYDNDCFRKDGKTFRYISGSIHYSRVPRYYWKDRLMKMYMAGLNAIQT' A
#
# COMPACT_ATOMS: atom_id res chain seq x y z
N SER A 1 -15.23 16.25 7.50
CA SER A 1 -14.15 15.40 6.92
C SER A 1 -14.54 13.95 7.14
N SER A 2 -14.72 13.16 6.08
CA SER A 2 -14.96 11.72 6.24
C SER A 2 -13.67 11.06 6.72
N SER A 3 -13.68 10.41 7.88
CA SER A 3 -12.57 9.56 8.32
C SER A 3 -12.47 8.37 7.36
N GLY A 4 -11.30 8.13 6.78
CA GLY A 4 -11.07 6.93 5.98
C GLY A 4 -11.15 5.68 6.85
N THR A 5 -11.62 4.56 6.30
CA THR A 5 -11.76 3.28 7.03
C THR A 5 -10.99 2.16 6.37
N PHE A 6 -10.47 1.24 7.18
CA PHE A 6 -9.84 0.00 6.72
C PHE A 6 -10.25 -1.14 7.66
N GLN A 7 -10.89 -2.18 7.13
CA GLN A 7 -11.54 -3.23 7.92
C GLN A 7 -11.30 -4.60 7.29
N ILE A 8 -11.38 -5.65 8.12
CA ILE A 8 -11.43 -7.05 7.70
C ILE A 8 -12.90 -7.43 7.58
N ASP A 9 -13.29 -7.97 6.43
CA ASP A 9 -14.61 -8.51 6.16
C ASP A 9 -14.47 -10.04 6.14
N TYR A 10 -14.77 -10.66 7.29
CA TYR A 10 -14.65 -12.10 7.49
C TYR A 10 -15.67 -12.90 6.69
N ASP A 11 -16.86 -12.32 6.43
CA ASP A 11 -17.92 -12.98 5.68
C ASP A 11 -17.58 -13.08 4.19
N ASN A 12 -16.86 -12.10 3.65
CA ASN A 12 -16.47 -12.03 2.24
C ASN A 12 -14.97 -12.31 1.98
N ASP A 13 -14.24 -12.79 3.00
CA ASP A 13 -12.79 -13.08 2.96
C ASP A 13 -11.95 -11.98 2.26
N CYS A 14 -12.19 -10.73 2.64
CA CYS A 14 -11.53 -9.60 2.00
C CYS A 14 -11.25 -8.43 2.95
N PHE A 15 -10.43 -7.48 2.49
CA PHE A 15 -10.33 -6.18 3.17
C PHE A 15 -11.33 -5.20 2.56
N ARG A 16 -11.81 -4.28 3.38
CA ARG A 16 -12.65 -3.15 2.94
C ARG A 16 -11.90 -1.85 3.23
N LYS A 17 -11.70 -1.03 2.20
CA LYS A 17 -11.18 0.34 2.32
C LYS A 17 -12.28 1.30 1.89
N ASP A 18 -12.68 2.19 2.80
CA ASP A 18 -13.77 3.15 2.57
C ASP A 18 -15.06 2.49 2.08
N GLY A 19 -15.40 1.33 2.68
CA GLY A 19 -16.57 0.53 2.34
C GLY A 19 -16.47 -0.27 1.02
N LYS A 20 -15.36 -0.19 0.29
CA LYS A 20 -15.13 -0.94 -0.95
C LYS A 20 -14.15 -2.09 -0.76
N THR A 21 -14.36 -3.21 -1.45
CA THR A 21 -13.40 -4.32 -1.47
C THR A 21 -12.03 -3.84 -1.90
N PHE A 22 -11.00 -4.25 -1.15
CA PHE A 22 -9.62 -3.84 -1.33
C PHE A 22 -8.71 -5.06 -1.29
N ARG A 23 -7.77 -5.12 -2.23
CA ARG A 23 -6.67 -6.08 -2.25
C ARG A 23 -5.38 -5.29 -2.40
N TYR A 24 -4.45 -5.47 -1.46
CA TYR A 24 -3.12 -4.91 -1.62
C TYR A 24 -2.27 -5.80 -2.53
N ILE A 25 -1.49 -5.15 -3.39
CA ILE A 25 -0.37 -5.73 -4.12
C ILE A 25 0.85 -4.95 -3.64
N SER A 26 1.68 -5.61 -2.84
CA SER A 26 2.74 -4.97 -2.06
C SER A 26 4.14 -5.42 -2.50
N GLY A 27 5.11 -4.53 -2.30
CA GLY A 27 6.54 -4.83 -2.44
C GLY A 27 7.32 -4.32 -1.23
N SER A 28 8.43 -4.97 -0.91
CA SER A 28 9.28 -4.58 0.22
C SER A 28 10.34 -3.57 -0.21
N ILE A 29 10.45 -2.47 0.53
CA ILE A 29 11.56 -1.51 0.46
C ILE A 29 11.92 -1.07 1.88
N HIS A 30 13.11 -1.43 2.34
CA HIS A 30 13.60 -0.97 3.64
C HIS A 30 14.17 0.43 3.52
N TYR A 31 13.51 1.43 4.12
CA TYR A 31 13.92 2.83 4.01
C TYR A 31 15.37 3.08 4.50
N SER A 32 15.82 2.28 5.48
CA SER A 32 17.16 2.34 6.05
C SER A 32 18.28 1.92 5.08
N ARG A 33 17.93 1.16 4.02
CA ARG A 33 18.88 0.67 3.00
C ARG A 33 18.91 1.54 1.74
N VAL A 34 18.09 2.58 1.66
CA VAL A 34 18.00 3.47 0.51
C VAL A 34 18.26 4.90 0.97
N PRO A 35 19.27 5.62 0.44
CA PRO A 35 19.45 7.03 0.74
C PRO A 35 18.18 7.84 0.47
N ARG A 36 17.80 8.75 1.38
CA ARG A 36 16.52 9.49 1.35
C ARG A 36 16.24 10.18 0.01
N TYR A 37 17.28 10.68 -0.65
CA TYR A 37 17.18 11.31 -1.97
C TYR A 37 16.58 10.37 -3.04
N TYR A 38 16.79 9.05 -2.94
CA TYR A 38 16.26 8.07 -3.87
C TYR A 38 14.87 7.51 -3.51
N TRP A 39 14.30 7.83 -2.33
CA TRP A 39 13.01 7.25 -1.92
C TRP A 39 11.90 7.53 -2.93
N LYS A 40 11.78 8.79 -3.39
CA LYS A 40 10.75 9.16 -4.36
C LYS A 40 10.88 8.37 -5.67
N ASP A 41 12.10 8.21 -6.17
CA ASP A 41 12.37 7.41 -7.39
C ASP A 41 11.96 5.95 -7.19
N ARG A 42 12.36 5.33 -6.07
CA ARG A 42 12.03 3.93 -5.79
C ARG A 42 10.53 3.71 -5.61
N LEU A 43 9.87 4.57 -4.84
CA LEU A 43 8.42 4.51 -4.63
C LEU A 43 7.64 4.72 -5.93
N MET A 44 8.10 5.64 -6.80
CA MET A 44 7.47 5.88 -8.10
C MET A 44 7.60 4.67 -9.02
N LYS A 45 8.79 4.04 -9.08
CA LYS A 45 8.98 2.79 -9.84
C LYS A 45 8.10 1.65 -9.33
N MET A 46 7.96 1.52 -8.01
CA MET A 46 7.07 0.53 -7.40
C MET A 46 5.60 0.77 -7.76
N TYR A 47 5.14 2.03 -7.72
CA TYR A 47 3.80 2.40 -8.18
C TYR A 47 3.59 2.09 -9.68
N MET A 48 4.56 2.45 -10.53
CA MET A 48 4.50 2.16 -11.97
C MET A 48 4.52 0.66 -12.28
N ALA A 49 5.10 -0.16 -11.39
CA ALA A 49 5.04 -1.62 -11.46
C ALA A 49 3.67 -2.19 -11.02
N GLY A 50 2.70 -1.34 -10.68
CA GLY A 50 1.35 -1.75 -10.29
C GLY A 50 1.16 -1.99 -8.80
N LEU A 51 2.14 -1.66 -7.96
CA LEU A 51 2.01 -1.80 -6.51
C LEU A 51 1.14 -0.68 -5.93
N ASN A 52 0.21 -1.04 -5.05
CA ASN A 52 -0.69 -0.10 -4.37
C ASN A 52 -0.42 0.01 -2.86
N ALA A 53 0.56 -0.74 -2.36
CA ALA A 53 1.03 -0.73 -0.99
C ALA A 53 2.54 -0.99 -0.93
N ILE A 54 3.16 -0.59 0.17
CA ILE A 54 4.58 -0.81 0.45
C ILE A 54 4.71 -1.52 1.79
N GLN A 55 5.64 -2.45 1.88
CA GLN A 55 6.11 -3.05 3.14
C GLN A 55 7.54 -2.56 3.43
N THR A 56 7.87 -2.22 4.67
CA THR A 56 9.18 -1.66 5.04
C THR A 56 9.68 -2.21 6.37
#